data_AF-A0A523DQT0-F1
#
_entry.id   AF-A0A523DQT0-F1
#
_cell.length_a   1.000
_cell.length_b   1.000
_cell.length_c   1.000
_cell.angle_alpha   90.00
_cell.angle_beta   90.00
_cell.angle_gamma   90.00
#
_symmetry.space_group_name_H-M   'P 1'
#
loop_
_entity.id
_entity.type
_entity.pdbx_description
1 polymer ?
#
loop_
_entity_poly.entity_id
_entity_poly.type
_entity_poly.pdbx_seq_one_letter_code
_entity_poly.pdbx_strand_id
1 'polypeptide(L)' 'GMGGIMNAVDAVEFFLAGAAAVQIGTSNFLNPGGAATMVRDLEQWCSRHQVEKVRDLTGGLRT' A
#
# COMPACT_ATOMS: atom_id res chain seq x y z
N GLY A 1 -5.61 5.52 4.99
CA GLY A 1 -4.48 6.40 5.29
C GLY A 1 -4.34 7.44 4.21
N MET A 2 -4.04 8.68 4.58
CA MET A 2 -3.71 9.75 3.62
C MET A 2 -2.43 10.45 4.10
N GLY A 3 -1.48 10.64 3.19
CA GLY A 3 -0.22 11.37 3.44
C GLY A 3 0.98 10.45 3.67
N GLY A 4 2.11 10.81 3.04
CA GLY A 4 3.41 10.16 3.27
C GLY A 4 3.66 8.82 2.57
N ILE A 5 2.67 8.26 1.86
CA ILE A 5 2.84 6.99 1.13
C ILE A 5 3.68 7.24 -0.12
N MET A 6 4.90 6.72 -0.15
CA MET A 6 5.83 6.86 -1.26
C MET A 6 6.07 5.53 -1.98
N ASN A 7 5.88 4.40 -1.30
CA ASN A 7 6.09 3.06 -1.85
C ASN A 7 5.08 2.02 -1.30
N ALA A 8 5.15 0.80 -1.81
CA ALA A 8 4.23 -0.29 -1.44
C ALA A 8 4.36 -0.73 0.03
N VAL A 9 5.55 -0.63 0.64
CA VAL A 9 5.75 -0.96 2.05
C VAL A 9 4.98 0.02 2.93
N ASP A 10 5.07 1.32 2.64
CA ASP A 10 4.31 2.34 3.38
C ASP A 10 2.79 2.05 3.29
N ALA A 11 2.30 1.69 2.10
CA ALA A 11 0.89 1.32 1.91
C ALA A 11 0.49 0.12 2.78
N VAL A 12 1.35 -0.90 2.86
CA VAL A 12 1.15 -2.07 3.73
C VAL A 12 1.11 -1.67 5.20
N GLU A 13 2.01 -0.81 5.66
CA GLU A 13 2.00 -0.31 7.04
C GLU A 13 0.69 0.41 7.37
N PHE A 14 0.19 1.23 6.44
CA PHE A 14 -1.12 1.86 6.61
C PHE A 14 -2.26 0.83 6.69
N PHE A 15 -2.23 -0.23 5.88
CA PHE A 15 -3.22 -1.32 6.00
C PHE A 15 -3.10 -2.01 7.35
N LEU A 16 -1.90 -2.41 7.79
CA LEU A 16 -1.66 -3.03 9.09
C LEU A 16 -2.14 -2.16 10.25
N ALA A 17 -1.97 -0.84 10.16
CA ALA A 17 -2.48 0.14 11.12
C ALA A 17 -4.01 0.32 11.10
N GLY A 18 -4.73 -0.35 10.19
CA GLY A 18 -6.19 -0.37 10.12
C GLY A 18 -6.81 0.45 8.98
N ALA A 19 -6.01 0.97 8.03
CA ALA A 19 -6.57 1.64 6.87
C ALA A 19 -7.36 0.66 5.99
N ALA A 20 -8.54 1.08 5.53
CA ALA A 20 -9.31 0.36 4.50
C ALA A 20 -8.88 0.72 3.07
N ALA A 21 -8.31 1.92 2.89
CA ALA A 21 -7.81 2.43 1.63
C ALA A 21 -6.63 3.39 1.89
N VAL A 22 -5.77 3.55 0.89
CA VAL A 22 -4.62 4.45 0.92
C VAL A 22 -4.64 5.38 -0.29
N GLN A 23 -4.26 6.64 -0.10
CA GLN A 23 -4.16 7.62 -1.19
C GLN A 23 -2.71 8.03 -1.41
N ILE A 24 -2.31 8.01 -2.69
CA ILE A 24 -1.03 8.53 -3.17
C ILE A 24 -1.27 9.83 -3.94
N GLY A 25 -0.70 10.92 -3.43
CA GLY A 25 -0.82 12.26 -4.00
C GLY A 25 0.46 12.71 -4.68
N THR A 26 1.48 13.04 -3.89
CA THR A 26 2.75 13.63 -4.38
C THR A 26 3.45 12.79 -5.44
N SER A 27 3.41 11.46 -5.32
CA SER A 27 4.03 10.55 -6.31
C SER A 27 3.36 10.67 -7.69
N ASN A 28 2.04 10.89 -7.75
CA ASN A 28 1.31 11.07 -9.02
C ASN A 28 1.65 12.38 -9.73
N PHE A 29 2.02 13.43 -9.01
CA PHE A 29 2.45 14.70 -9.61
C PHE A 29 3.82 14.59 -10.29
N LEU A 30 4.70 13.75 -9.75
CA LEU A 30 6.05 13.50 -10.30
C LEU A 30 6.02 12.44 -11.40
N ASN A 31 5.10 11.47 -11.30
CA ASN A 31 4.92 10.40 -12.25
C ASN A 31 3.43 10.11 -12.43
N PRO A 32 2.81 10.47 -13.57
CA PRO A 32 1.41 10.15 -13.85
C PRO A 32 1.07 8.67 -13.75
N GLY A 33 2.05 7.78 -13.96
CA GLY A 33 1.93 6.34 -13.80
C GLY A 33 2.19 5.82 -12.39
N GLY A 34 2.42 6.70 -11.41
CA GLY A 34 2.78 6.37 -10.04
C GLY A 34 1.77 5.44 -9.38
N ALA A 35 0.47 5.67 -9.58
CA ALA A 35 -0.58 4.79 -9.10
C ALA A 35 -0.53 3.37 -9.68
N ALA A 36 -0.31 3.24 -10.99
CA ALA A 36 -0.20 1.94 -11.63
C ALA A 36 1.05 1.18 -11.18
N THR A 37 2.17 1.90 -10.98
CA THR A 37 3.39 1.33 -10.40
C THR A 37 3.16 0.86 -8.96
N MET A 38 2.50 1.68 -8.13
CA MET A 38 2.16 1.30 -6.75
C MET A 38 1.32 0.02 -6.70
N VAL A 39 0.32 -0.13 -7.57
CA VAL A 39 -0.50 -1.35 -7.64
C VAL A 39 0.37 -2.57 -7.93
N ARG A 40 1.25 -2.50 -8.93
CA ARG A 40 2.17 -3.61 -9.27
C ARG A 40 3.15 -3.93 -8.14
N ASP A 41 3.68 -2.91 -7.48
CA ASP A 41 4.64 -3.09 -6.39
C ASP A 41 3.94 -3.72 -5.17
N LEU A 42 2.70 -3.33 -4.89
CA LEU A 42 1.88 -3.92 -3.84
C LEU A 42 1.50 -5.38 -4.16
N GLU A 43 1.13 -5.69 -5.41
CA GLU A 43 0.89 -7.06 -5.87
C GLU A 43 2.13 -7.94 -5.69
N GLN A 44 3.32 -7.45 -6.09
CA GLN A 44 4.58 -8.15 -5.89
C GLN A 44 4.88 -8.37 -4.41
N TRP A 45 4.66 -7.35 -3.57
CA TRP A 45 4.83 -7.47 -2.13
C TRP A 45 3.91 -8.55 -1.56
N CYS A 46 2.63 -8.56 -1.94
CA CYS A 46 1.66 -9.56 -1.50
C CYS A 46 2.07 -10.97 -1.93
N SER A 47 2.48 -11.15 -3.19
CA SER A 47 2.96 -12.43 -3.71
C SER A 47 4.16 -12.97 -2.93
N ARG A 48 5.14 -12.11 -2.63
CA ARG A 48 6.33 -12.48 -1.83
C ARG A 48 6.01 -12.90 -0.41
N HIS A 49 4.95 -12.33 0.17
CA HIS A 49 4.52 -12.60 1.55
C HIS A 49 3.34 -13.58 1.64
N GLN A 50 2.96 -14.21 0.51
CA GLN A 50 1.85 -15.17 0.44
C GLN A 50 0.52 -14.59 0.94
N VAL A 51 0.32 -13.29 0.71
CA VAL A 51 -0.94 -12.59 1.01
C VAL A 51 -1.84 -12.68 -0.21
N GLU A 52 -2.92 -13.45 -0.10
CA GLU A 52 -3.87 -13.64 -1.20
C GLU A 52 -4.75 -12.39 -1.42
N LYS A 53 -5.15 -11.73 -0.33
CA LYS A 53 -6.01 -10.54 -0.38
C LYS A 53 -5.40 -9.42 0.45
N VAL A 54 -5.21 -8.25 -0.18
CA VAL A 54 -4.72 -7.03 0.50
C VAL A 54 -5.53 -6.69 1.75
N ARG A 55 -6.84 -6.99 1.75
CA ARG A 55 -7.74 -6.75 2.90
C ARG A 55 -7.35 -7.55 4.15
N ASP A 56 -6.62 -8.64 4.00
CA ASP A 56 -6.15 -9.47 5.13
C ASP A 56 -5.03 -8.76 5.92
N LEU A 57 -4.43 -7.70 5.35
CA LEU A 57 -3.49 -6.83 6.04
C LEU A 57 -4.20 -5.84 6.97
N THR A 58 -5.48 -5.53 6.75
CA THR A 58 -6.16 -4.47 7.48
C THR A 58 -6.28 -4.79 8.97
N GLY A 59 -5.63 -3.99 9.82
CA GLY A 59 -5.67 -4.15 11.28
C GLY A 59 -4.84 -5.33 11.80
N GLY A 60 -3.88 -5.83 11.01
CA GLY A 60 -3.01 -6.95 11.39
C GLY A 60 -1.88 -6.60 12.37
N LEU A 61 -1.69 -5.31 12.71
CA LEU A 61 -0.64 -4.88 13.63
C LEU A 61 -0.91 -5.42 15.05
N ARG A 62 0.04 -6.17 15.61
CA ARG A 62 0.02 -6.66 16.99
C ARG A 62 0.93 -5.78 17.85
N THR A 63 0.37 -5.20 18.91
CA THR A 63 1.07 -4.40 19.93
C THR A 63 1.62 -5.26 21.05
#